data_AF-A0A949IUY4-F1
#
_entry.id   AF-A0A949IUY4-F1
#
_cell.length_a   1.000
_cell.length_b   1.000
_cell.length_c   1.000
_cell.angle_alpha   90.00
_cell.angle_beta   90.00
_cell.angle_gamma   90.00
#
_symmetry.space_group_name_H-M   'P 1'
#
loop_
_entity.id
_entity.type
_entity.pdbx_description
1 polymer ?
#
loop_
_entity_poly.entity_id
_entity_poly.type
_entity_poly.pdbx_seq_one_letter_code
_entity_poly.pdbx_strand_id
1 'polypeptide(L)'
;MSRPNRNNSKQRELLLGRLTALEQLIVQIDGSYAAASATYHDSELAARSIDNARVALEDAVKSLARGHYDRVERLLNVTWFYAKFAQDIIDAEATEHLLGRGYFIDLIEPAALVQIELFALLEQTEAMLEKLAAMIPEPWLWV
;
A
#
# COMPACT_ATOMS: atom_id res chain seq x y z
N MET A 1 -18.16 43.88 13.10
CA MET A 1 -17.83 42.51 13.56
C MET A 1 -18.96 41.57 13.18
N SER A 2 -18.82 40.81 12.09
CA SER A 2 -19.82 39.82 11.69
C SER A 2 -19.79 38.64 12.66
N ARG A 3 -20.95 38.30 13.24
CA ARG A 3 -21.11 37.11 14.07
C ARG A 3 -20.83 35.86 13.19
N PRO A 4 -20.06 34.88 13.67
CA PRO A 4 -19.86 33.64 12.93
C PRO A 4 -21.22 32.95 12.72
N ASN A 5 -21.45 32.47 11.50
CA ASN A 5 -22.67 31.76 11.12
C ASN A 5 -22.81 30.50 11.98
N ARG A 6 -23.90 30.39 12.77
CA ARG A 6 -24.14 29.25 13.70
C ARG A 6 -24.09 27.89 13.01
N ASN A 7 -24.46 27.81 11.73
CA ASN A 7 -24.38 26.57 10.94
C ASN A 7 -22.94 26.12 10.71
N ASN A 8 -22.02 27.06 10.45
CA ASN A 8 -20.61 26.76 10.22
C ASN A 8 -19.92 26.27 11.50
N SER A 9 -20.36 26.74 12.67
CA SER A 9 -19.82 26.28 13.96
C SER A 9 -20.16 24.81 14.21
N LYS A 10 -21.41 24.41 13.98
CA LYS A 10 -21.85 23.01 14.16
C LYS A 10 -21.23 22.07 13.13
N GLN A 11 -21.15 22.51 11.87
CA GLN A 11 -20.50 21.73 10.82
C GLN A 11 -19.02 21.50 11.12
N ARG A 12 -18.32 22.54 11.60
CA ARG A 12 -16.93 22.42 12.02
C ARG A 12 -16.73 21.44 13.16
N GLU A 13 -17.60 21.49 14.17
CA GLU A 13 -17.57 20.57 15.32
C GLU A 13 -17.79 19.11 14.89
N LEU A 14 -18.77 18.86 14.02
CA LEU A 14 -19.00 17.54 13.43
C LEU A 14 -17.77 17.04 12.66
N LEU A 15 -17.18 17.88 11.82
CA LEU A 15 -16.00 17.52 11.02
C LEU A 15 -14.77 17.27 11.90
N LEU A 16 -14.61 18.01 13.00
CA LEU A 16 -13.57 17.75 14.00
C LEU A 16 -13.76 16.38 14.65
N GLY A 17 -14.98 16.03 15.06
CA GLY A 17 -15.27 14.71 15.62
C GLY A 17 -14.93 13.58 14.66
N ARG A 18 -15.27 13.73 13.37
CA ARG A 18 -14.90 12.75 12.32
C ARG A 18 -13.40 12.68 12.09
N LEU A 19 -12.70 13.82 12.10
CA LEU A 19 -11.23 13.90 12.01
C LEU A 19 -10.57 13.09 13.14
N THR A 20 -10.95 13.36 14.38
CA THR A 20 -10.37 12.68 15.55
C THR A 20 -10.67 11.18 15.54
N ALA A 21 -11.88 10.77 15.14
CA ALA A 21 -12.21 9.35 15.02
C ALA A 21 -11.35 8.64 13.97
N LEU A 22 -11.10 9.27 12.82
CA LEU A 22 -10.26 8.70 11.77
C LEU A 22 -8.78 8.69 12.13
N GLU A 23 -8.30 9.70 12.85
CA GLU A 23 -6.95 9.72 13.40
C GLU A 23 -6.73 8.54 14.36
N GLN A 24 -7.65 8.34 15.31
CA GLN A 24 -7.61 7.21 16.23
C GLN A 24 -7.64 5.85 15.51
N LEU A 25 -8.50 5.73 14.49
CA LEU A 25 -8.57 4.51 13.67
C LEU A 25 -7.23 4.23 12.97
N ILE A 26 -6.61 5.23 12.34
CA ILE A 26 -5.32 5.07 11.67
C ILE A 26 -4.24 4.63 12.65
N VAL A 27 -4.19 5.22 13.85
CA VAL A 27 -3.22 4.83 14.89
C VAL A 27 -3.44 3.37 15.31
N GLN A 28 -4.68 2.93 15.45
CA GLN A 28 -4.98 1.52 15.77
C GLN A 28 -4.53 0.58 14.65
N ILE A 29 -4.84 0.91 13.39
CA ILE A 29 -4.45 0.11 12.23
C ILE A 29 -2.94 0.02 12.11
N ASP A 30 -2.22 1.14 12.29
CA ASP A 30 -0.76 1.17 12.25
C ASP A 30 -0.13 0.30 13.35
N GLY A 31 -0.71 0.31 14.55
CA GLY A 31 -0.31 -0.59 15.63
C GLY A 31 -0.56 -2.07 15.30
N SER A 32 -1.71 -2.39 14.71
CA SER A 32 -2.03 -3.75 14.24
C SER A 32 -1.10 -4.20 13.11
N TYR A 33 -0.81 -3.32 12.16
CA TYR A 33 0.13 -3.58 11.06
C TYR A 33 1.54 -3.88 11.61
N ALA A 34 2.06 -3.03 12.50
CA ALA A 34 3.37 -3.26 13.12
C ALA A 34 3.45 -4.59 13.88
N ALA A 35 2.37 -5.00 14.55
CA ALA A 35 2.30 -6.30 15.22
C ALA A 35 2.26 -7.47 14.22
N ALA A 36 1.55 -7.32 13.10
CA ALA A 36 1.50 -8.29 12.00
C ALA A 36 2.86 -8.44 11.32
N SER A 37 3.53 -7.34 10.97
CA SER A 37 4.89 -7.30 10.37
C SER A 37 5.94 -7.97 11.25
N ALA A 38 5.80 -7.88 12.57
CA ALA A 38 6.72 -8.55 13.49
C ALA A 38 6.50 -10.07 13.61
N THR A 39 5.32 -10.57 13.22
CA THR A 39 4.90 -11.94 13.54
C THR A 39 4.77 -12.81 12.30
N TYR A 40 4.07 -12.34 11.28
CA TYR A 40 3.66 -13.20 10.17
C TYR A 40 3.66 -12.53 8.78
N HIS A 41 3.55 -11.21 8.63
CA HIS A 41 3.44 -10.61 7.28
C HIS A 41 3.70 -9.10 7.21
N ASP A 42 4.32 -8.61 6.12
CA ASP A 42 4.67 -7.19 5.91
C ASP A 42 4.16 -6.70 4.54
N SER A 43 2.85 -6.51 4.42
CA SER A 43 2.19 -6.15 3.16
C SER A 43 2.46 -4.71 2.75
N GLU A 44 3.15 -4.56 1.63
CA GLU A 44 3.41 -3.26 1.03
C GLU A 44 2.10 -2.51 0.69
N LEU A 45 1.04 -3.21 0.32
CA LEU A 45 -0.26 -2.62 0.01
C LEU A 45 -0.94 -2.06 1.25
N ALA A 46 -0.86 -2.76 2.38
CA ALA A 46 -1.36 -2.26 3.66
C ALA A 46 -0.57 -1.02 4.10
N ALA A 47 0.76 -1.07 4.07
CA ALA A 47 1.62 0.06 4.43
C ALA A 47 1.32 1.31 3.59
N ARG A 48 1.31 1.18 2.26
CA ARG A 48 1.00 2.28 1.35
C ARG A 48 -0.40 2.85 1.59
N SER A 49 -1.36 2.02 1.95
CA SER A 49 -2.73 2.45 2.24
C SER A 49 -2.81 3.24 3.55
N ILE A 50 -2.07 2.83 4.59
CA ILE A 50 -1.95 3.59 5.84
C ILE A 50 -1.34 4.97 5.56
N ASP A 51 -0.28 5.04 4.77
CA ASP A 51 0.36 6.31 4.41
C ASP A 51 -0.58 7.22 3.59
N ASN A 52 -1.31 6.66 2.62
CA ASN A 52 -2.31 7.42 1.87
C ASN A 52 -3.44 7.95 2.78
N ALA A 53 -3.87 7.17 3.77
CA ALA A 53 -4.85 7.61 4.74
C ALA A 53 -4.32 8.79 5.58
N ARG A 54 -3.06 8.73 6.02
CA ARG A 54 -2.38 9.81 6.76
C ARG A 54 -2.27 11.09 5.95
N VAL A 55 -1.82 11.00 4.71
CA VAL A 55 -1.70 12.17 3.81
C VAL A 55 -3.07 12.82 3.60
N ALA A 56 -4.10 12.04 3.32
CA ALA A 56 -5.46 12.56 3.16
C ALA A 56 -6.00 13.22 4.45
N LEU A 57 -5.71 12.63 5.62
CA LEU A 57 -6.10 13.18 6.92
C LEU A 57 -5.40 14.52 7.19
N GLU A 58 -4.10 14.61 6.91
CA GLU A 58 -3.32 15.84 7.06
C GLU A 58 -3.87 16.97 6.16
N ASP A 59 -4.21 16.63 4.91
CA ASP A 59 -4.84 17.56 3.99
C ASP A 59 -6.24 17.97 4.43
N ALA A 60 -6.98 17.08 5.10
CA ALA A 60 -8.28 17.39 5.69
C ALA A 60 -8.12 18.40 6.84
N VAL A 61 -7.12 18.24 7.71
CA VAL A 61 -6.79 19.20 8.77
C VAL A 61 -6.45 20.57 8.19
N LYS A 62 -5.57 20.62 7.17
CA LYS A 62 -5.20 21.86 6.48
C LYS A 62 -6.43 22.54 5.83
N SER A 63 -7.32 21.75 5.24
CA SER A 63 -8.55 22.25 4.62
C SER A 63 -9.55 22.78 5.65
N LEU A 64 -9.63 22.14 6.83
CA LEU A 64 -10.48 22.57 7.93
C LEU A 64 -10.01 23.91 8.50
N ALA A 65 -8.71 24.09 8.68
CA ALA A 65 -8.12 25.34 9.14
C ALA A 65 -8.42 26.52 8.18
N ARG A 66 -8.55 26.23 6.88
CA ARG A 66 -8.93 27.20 5.84
C ARG A 66 -10.44 27.40 5.70
N GLY A 67 -11.27 26.67 6.46
CA GLY A 67 -12.73 26.75 6.39
C GLY A 67 -13.36 26.11 5.15
N HIS A 68 -12.63 25.26 4.43
CA HIS A 68 -13.10 24.59 3.22
C HIS A 68 -13.86 23.29 3.56
N TYR A 69 -15.01 23.40 4.22
CA TYR A 69 -15.72 22.25 4.80
C TYR A 69 -16.09 21.14 3.79
N ASP A 70 -16.53 21.49 2.58
CA ASP A 70 -16.85 20.50 1.52
C ASP A 70 -15.61 19.73 1.05
N ARG A 71 -14.43 20.34 1.12
CA ARG A 71 -13.17 19.68 0.82
C ARG A 71 -12.75 18.77 1.97
N VAL A 72 -12.95 19.20 3.22
CA VAL A 72 -12.70 18.37 4.41
C VAL A 72 -13.52 17.09 4.33
N GLU A 73 -14.82 17.16 4.08
CA GLU A 73 -15.68 15.98 4.05
C GLU A 73 -15.24 14.96 2.99
N ARG A 74 -14.87 15.42 1.79
CA ARG A 74 -14.32 14.55 0.75
C ARG A 74 -13.00 13.90 1.17
N LEU A 75 -12.09 14.67 1.75
CA LEU A 75 -10.80 14.15 2.22
C LEU A 75 -11.00 13.13 3.36
N LEU A 76 -11.95 13.35 4.27
CA LEU A 76 -12.27 12.38 5.31
C LEU A 76 -12.84 11.07 4.76
N ASN A 77 -13.64 11.12 3.69
CA ASN A 77 -14.10 9.91 3.02
C ASN A 77 -12.93 9.16 2.34
N VAL A 78 -11.98 9.89 1.74
CA VAL A 78 -10.76 9.30 1.16
C VAL A 78 -9.88 8.67 2.25
N THR A 79 -9.69 9.37 3.36
CA THR A 79 -9.00 8.84 4.54
C THR A 79 -9.64 7.56 5.04
N TRP A 80 -10.97 7.56 5.21
CA TRP A 80 -11.71 6.39 5.66
C TRP A 80 -11.56 5.21 4.70
N PHE A 81 -11.65 5.45 3.39
CA PHE A 81 -11.48 4.42 2.37
C PHE A 81 -10.12 3.73 2.49
N TYR A 82 -9.03 4.51 2.54
CA TYR A 82 -7.68 3.95 2.64
C TYR A 82 -7.44 3.25 3.98
N ALA A 83 -7.92 3.82 5.09
CA ALA A 83 -7.81 3.19 6.40
C ALA A 83 -8.58 1.85 6.42
N LYS A 84 -9.81 1.82 5.92
CA LYS A 84 -10.61 0.59 5.89
C LYS A 84 -9.99 -0.47 4.99
N PHE A 85 -9.49 -0.07 3.82
CA PHE A 85 -8.81 -0.97 2.91
C PHE A 85 -7.55 -1.60 3.55
N ALA A 86 -6.73 -0.80 4.24
CA ALA A 86 -5.59 -1.33 4.99
C ALA A 86 -6.01 -2.31 6.09
N GLN A 87 -7.05 -1.99 6.84
CA GLN A 87 -7.59 -2.87 7.88
C GLN A 87 -8.07 -4.20 7.29
N ASP A 88 -8.80 -4.17 6.18
CA ASP A 88 -9.34 -5.38 5.55
C ASP A 88 -8.22 -6.29 5.03
N ILE A 89 -7.11 -5.71 4.55
CA ILE A 89 -5.91 -6.46 4.17
C ILE A 89 -5.30 -7.15 5.40
N ILE A 90 -5.07 -6.40 6.48
CA ILE A 90 -4.49 -6.94 7.73
C ILE A 90 -5.38 -8.03 8.33
N ASP A 91 -6.70 -7.85 8.32
CA ASP A 91 -7.65 -8.83 8.83
C ASP A 91 -7.65 -10.11 7.98
N ALA A 92 -7.53 -9.97 6.65
CA ALA A 92 -7.41 -11.11 5.74
C ALA A 92 -6.11 -11.89 6.00
N GLU A 93 -4.99 -11.19 6.14
CA GLU A 93 -3.68 -11.78 6.45
C GLU A 93 -3.66 -12.49 7.80
N ALA A 94 -4.26 -11.87 8.83
CA ALA A 94 -4.41 -12.48 10.14
C ALA A 94 -5.25 -13.76 10.06
N THR A 95 -6.34 -13.73 9.29
CA THR A 95 -7.21 -14.89 9.08
C THR A 95 -6.46 -16.01 8.35
N GLU A 96 -5.69 -15.68 7.32
CA GLU A 96 -4.87 -16.66 6.59
C GLU A 96 -3.80 -17.29 7.49
N HIS A 97 -3.11 -16.47 8.28
CA HIS A 97 -2.14 -16.94 9.26
C HIS A 97 -2.76 -17.91 10.27
N LEU A 98 -3.95 -17.61 10.78
CA LEU A 98 -4.68 -18.46 11.73
C LEU A 98 -5.23 -19.75 11.12
N LEU A 99 -5.65 -19.73 9.84
CA LEU A 99 -6.25 -20.88 9.17
C LEU A 99 -5.23 -21.82 8.51
N GLY A 100 -4.00 -21.36 8.31
CA GLY A 100 -2.85 -22.22 8.05
C GLY A 100 -2.72 -22.74 6.61
N ARG A 101 -1.84 -22.07 5.87
CA ARG A 101 -0.71 -22.59 5.08
C ARG A 101 0.00 -21.32 4.64
N GLY A 102 1.17 -20.99 5.20
CA GLY A 102 1.90 -19.72 4.98
C GLY A 102 2.33 -19.44 3.54
N TYR A 103 1.36 -19.41 2.63
CA TYR A 103 1.42 -19.05 1.23
C TYR A 103 0.47 -17.87 1.08
N PHE A 104 0.96 -16.70 1.49
CA PHE A 104 0.26 -15.44 1.32
C PHE A 104 -0.18 -15.29 -0.14
N ILE A 105 -1.43 -14.88 -0.34
CA ILE A 105 -1.86 -14.35 -1.63
C ILE A 105 -1.21 -12.97 -1.77
N ASP A 106 0.09 -12.94 -2.04
CA ASP A 106 0.77 -11.73 -2.44
C ASP A 106 0.22 -11.34 -3.82
N LEU A 107 -0.53 -10.24 -3.88
CA LEU A 107 -1.04 -9.66 -5.13
C LEU A 107 0.09 -9.09 -6.01
N ILE A 108 1.34 -9.15 -5.55
CA ILE A 108 2.55 -8.71 -6.21
C ILE A 108 3.56 -9.84 -6.05
N GLU A 109 4.07 -10.40 -7.15
CA GLU A 109 5.13 -11.41 -7.08
C GLU A 109 6.33 -10.85 -6.29
N PRO A 110 6.82 -11.59 -5.27
CA PRO A 110 7.98 -11.14 -4.50
C PRO A 110 9.15 -10.85 -5.44
N ALA A 111 9.79 -9.69 -5.27
CA ALA A 111 10.91 -9.27 -6.13
C ALA A 111 12.05 -10.32 -6.20
N ALA A 112 12.19 -11.14 -5.15
CA ALA A 112 13.11 -12.27 -5.11
C ALA A 112 12.74 -13.39 -6.10
N LEU A 113 11.46 -13.70 -6.25
CA LEU A 113 10.97 -14.68 -7.24
C LEU A 113 11.21 -14.16 -8.66
N VAL A 114 10.91 -12.88 -8.91
CA VAL A 114 11.21 -12.23 -10.20
C VAL A 114 12.70 -12.26 -10.51
N GLN A 115 13.57 -12.02 -9.52
CA GLN A 115 15.02 -12.12 -9.70
C GLN A 115 15.48 -13.55 -10.03
N ILE A 116 14.95 -14.56 -9.33
CA ILE A 116 15.28 -15.96 -9.59
C ILE A 116 14.87 -16.34 -11.01
N GLU A 117 13.66 -15.98 -11.44
CA GLU A 117 13.19 -16.24 -12.80
C GLU A 117 14.03 -15.49 -13.84
N LEU A 118 14.41 -14.24 -13.57
CA LEU A 118 15.26 -13.44 -14.45
C LEU A 118 16.65 -14.07 -14.61
N PHE A 119 17.26 -14.55 -13.53
CA PHE A 119 18.55 -15.23 -13.57
C PHE A 119 18.47 -16.57 -14.31
N ALA A 120 17.41 -17.35 -14.07
CA ALA A 120 17.18 -18.60 -14.79
C ALA A 120 16.98 -18.37 -16.31
N LEU A 121 16.31 -17.29 -16.68
CA LEU A 121 16.15 -16.86 -18.08
C LEU A 121 17.49 -16.44 -18.70
N LEU A 122 18.31 -15.68 -17.97
CA LEU A 122 19.64 -15.27 -18.42
C LEU A 122 20.55 -16.49 -18.65
N GLU A 123 20.59 -17.43 -17.71
CA GLU A 123 21.36 -18.67 -17.85
C GLU A 123 20.90 -19.50 -19.06
N GLN A 124 19.59 -19.59 -19.31
CA GLN A 124 19.06 -20.24 -20.51
C GLN A 124 19.51 -19.54 -21.79
N THR A 125 19.49 -18.21 -21.82
CA THR A 125 19.93 -17.46 -23.01
C THR A 125 21.44 -17.59 -23.26
N GLU A 126 22.27 -17.61 -22.23
CA GLU A 126 23.71 -17.85 -22.36
C GLU A 126 23.98 -19.25 -22.90
N ALA A 127 23.33 -20.28 -22.35
CA ALA A 127 23.48 -21.65 -22.83
C ALA A 127 23.01 -21.83 -24.30
N MET A 128 21.99 -21.07 -24.73
CA MET A 128 21.56 -21.05 -26.12
C MET A 128 22.56 -20.34 -27.03
N LEU A 129 23.16 -19.23 -26.57
CA LEU A 129 24.19 -18.50 -27.31
C LEU A 129 25.46 -19.34 -27.48
N GLU A 130 25.89 -20.06 -26.45
CA GLU A 130 27.03 -20.97 -26.53
C GLU A 130 26.78 -22.11 -27.53
N LYS A 131 25.58 -22.70 -27.51
CA LYS A 131 25.18 -23.71 -28.49
C LYS A 131 25.17 -23.17 -29.91
N LEU A 132 24.66 -21.95 -30.12
CA LEU A 132 24.67 -21.30 -31.43
C LEU A 132 26.10 -20.97 -31.89
N ALA A 133 26.95 -20.47 -31.00
CA ALA A 133 28.36 -20.22 -31.28
C ALA A 133 29.11 -21.51 -31.67
N ALA A 134 28.82 -22.62 -31.00
CA ALA A 134 29.37 -23.94 -31.33
C ALA A 134 28.81 -24.53 -32.64
N MET A 135 27.67 -24.03 -33.13
CA MET A 135 27.05 -24.44 -34.41
C MET A 135 27.50 -23.58 -35.60
N ILE A 136 28.25 -22.50 -35.39
CA ILE A 136 28.86 -21.73 -36.48
C ILE A 136 30.22 -22.37 -36.79
N PRO A 137 30.39 -23.08 -37.92
CA PRO A 137 31.70 -23.56 -38.32
C PRO A 137 32.59 -22.36 -38.64
N GLU A 138 33.83 -22.39 -38.14
CA GLU A 138 34.92 -21.46 -38.48
C GLU A 138 34.95 -21.23 -40.01
N PRO A 139 34.73 -19.98 -40.52
CA PRO A 139 34.63 -19.74 -41.97
C PRO A 139 35.93 -19.90 -42.77
N TRP A 140 36.99 -20.53 -42.24
CA TRP A 140 38.33 -20.46 -42.83
C TRP A 140 39.07 -21.80 -43.00
N LEU A 141 38.43 -22.96 -42.80
CA LEU A 141 39.06 -24.27 -43.05
C LEU A 141 38.73 -24.87 -44.43
N TRP A 142 38.78 -24.05 -45.47
CA TRP A 142 38.93 -24.52 -46.86
C TRP A 142 40.18 -23.87 -47.47
N VAL A 143 41.36 -24.38 -47.10
CA VAL A 143 42.61 -24.22 -47.86
C VAL A 143 42.96 -25.58 -48.46
#